data_AF-A0A849PMK1-F1
#
_entry.id   AF-A0A849PMK1-F1
#
_cell.length_a   1.000
_cell.length_b   1.000
_cell.length_c   1.000
_cell.angle_alpha   90.00
_cell.angle_beta   90.00
_cell.angle_gamma   90.00
#
_symmetry.space_group_name_H-M   'P 1'
#
loop_
_entity.id
_entity.type
_entity.pdbx_description
1 polymer ?
#
loop_
_entity_poly.entity_id
_entity_poly.type
_entity_poly.pdbx_seq_one_letter_code
_entity_poly.pdbx_strand_id
1 'polypeptide(L)'
;WYIVVILVFTAFILFIIKTNKKYILHAVILFAVVATMYYVLIAFMSVVPAIILTLALAALLYKFPEWYVIDVTGILVGAGASAIFGISFEVIPTIIFLILLTVYDIISVYKTKHMIALAEGVMELHVPILFVVPKRKDYSFVKQDFSAKKDDGEEEERGAFFMGLGDAVMPTILVVSANVFLPVAYPDLPLMFGSVVLPAFLAAVGTLIGYAVLMVVVMGGKPQAGLPFLNTGAILGYVAGCLIAGIPVIPAMPVV
;
A
#
# COMPACT_ATOMS: atom_id res chain seq x y z
N TRP A 1 -18.40 14.15 11.68
CA TRP A 1 -17.56 13.69 12.80
C TRP A 1 -16.29 12.99 12.32
N TYR A 2 -16.33 12.09 11.32
CA TYR A 2 -15.13 11.44 10.74
C TYR A 2 -14.01 12.40 10.32
N ILE A 3 -14.33 13.49 9.59
CA ILE A 3 -13.35 14.49 9.16
C ILE A 3 -12.65 15.14 10.37
N VAL A 4 -13.39 15.41 11.44
CA VAL A 4 -12.85 15.99 12.68
C VAL A 4 -11.88 15.00 13.34
N VAL A 5 -12.24 13.71 13.40
CA VAL A 5 -11.36 12.66 13.95
C VAL A 5 -10.07 12.55 13.15
N ILE A 6 -10.13 12.55 11.81
CA ILE A 6 -8.94 12.51 10.95
C ILE A 6 -8.05 13.72 11.19
N LEU A 7 -8.62 14.94 11.18
CA LEU A 7 -7.84 16.16 11.41
C LEU A 7 -7.18 16.18 12.80
N VAL A 8 -7.89 15.74 13.83
CA VAL A 8 -7.35 15.62 15.20
C VAL A 8 -6.21 14.59 15.24
N PHE A 9 -6.37 13.44 14.57
CA PHE A 9 -5.34 12.42 14.51
C PHE A 9 -4.09 12.90 13.76
N THR A 10 -4.26 13.58 12.62
CA THR A 10 -3.15 14.19 11.89
C THR A 10 -2.44 15.24 12.73
N ALA A 11 -3.18 16.13 13.40
CA ALA A 11 -2.62 17.12 14.30
C ALA A 11 -1.84 16.48 15.46
N PHE A 12 -2.36 15.39 16.02
CA PHE A 12 -1.71 14.61 17.08
C PHE A 12 -0.37 14.01 16.62
N ILE A 13 -0.32 13.41 15.43
CA ILE A 13 0.94 12.90 14.85
C ILE A 13 1.94 14.04 14.64
N LEU A 14 1.50 15.15 14.03
CA LEU A 14 2.37 16.32 13.80
C LEU A 14 2.91 16.89 15.12
N PHE A 15 2.10 16.89 16.17
CA PHE A 15 2.51 17.33 17.50
C PHE A 15 3.60 16.43 18.10
N ILE A 16 3.47 15.11 17.97
CA ILE A 16 4.50 14.16 18.42
C ILE A 16 5.81 14.36 17.67
N ILE A 17 5.74 14.52 16.35
CA ILE A 17 6.91 14.78 15.50
C ILE A 17 7.62 16.06 15.95
N LYS A 18 6.87 17.14 16.20
CA LYS A 18 7.41 18.42 16.67
C LYS A 18 8.10 18.31 18.04
N THR A 19 7.67 17.37 18.89
CA THR A 19 8.26 17.18 20.23
C THR A 19 9.58 16.40 20.19
N ASN A 20 10.02 15.92 19.01
CA ASN A 20 11.26 15.17 18.78
C ASN A 20 11.42 13.91 19.68
N LYS A 21 10.31 13.41 20.23
CA LYS A 21 10.26 12.20 21.07
C LYS A 21 10.15 10.97 20.17
N LYS A 22 11.28 10.57 19.56
CA LYS A 22 11.37 9.41 18.65
C LYS A 22 10.76 8.12 19.23
N TYR A 23 10.89 7.92 20.54
CA TYR A 23 10.28 6.76 21.24
C TYR A 23 8.75 6.75 21.20
N ILE A 24 8.10 7.92 21.39
CA ILE A 24 6.63 8.02 21.37
C ILE A 24 6.11 7.77 19.95
N LEU A 25 6.78 8.34 18.95
CA LEU A 25 6.41 8.12 17.55
C LEU A 25 6.49 6.62 17.19
N HIS A 26 7.58 5.96 17.57
CA HIS A 26 7.75 4.53 17.33
C HIS A 26 6.69 3.69 18.06
N ALA A 27 6.38 4.01 19.31
CA ALA A 27 5.35 3.32 20.09
C ALA A 27 3.94 3.47 19.48
N VAL A 28 3.57 4.67 19.01
CA VAL A 28 2.27 4.93 18.37
C VAL A 28 2.15 4.17 17.05
N ILE A 29 3.19 4.19 16.22
CA ILE A 29 3.21 3.46 14.94
C ILE A 29 3.12 1.96 15.17
N LEU A 30 3.95 1.41 16.08
CA LEU A 30 3.92 0.00 16.42
C LEU A 30 2.56 -0.42 16.98
N PHE A 31 1.96 0.39 17.85
CA PHE A 31 0.61 0.14 18.34
C PHE A 31 -0.43 0.10 17.21
N ALA A 32 -0.39 1.05 16.26
CA ALA A 32 -1.30 1.07 15.13
C ALA A 32 -1.15 -0.17 14.23
N VAL A 33 0.10 -0.58 13.97
CA VAL A 33 0.42 -1.78 13.18
C VAL A 33 -0.08 -3.04 13.89
N VAL A 34 0.22 -3.20 15.19
CA VAL A 34 -0.23 -4.35 16.00
C VAL A 34 -1.75 -4.42 16.11
N ALA A 35 -2.43 -3.28 16.33
CA ALA A 35 -3.88 -3.22 16.36
C ALA A 35 -4.48 -3.66 15.03
N THR A 36 -3.93 -3.19 13.91
CA THR A 36 -4.40 -3.57 12.57
C THR A 36 -4.19 -5.07 12.31
N MET A 37 -3.01 -5.60 12.64
CA MET A 37 -2.73 -7.04 12.52
C MET A 37 -3.70 -7.88 13.33
N TYR A 38 -4.02 -7.46 14.57
CA TYR A 38 -5.01 -8.13 15.40
C TYR A 38 -6.38 -8.17 14.73
N TYR A 39 -6.89 -7.05 14.22
CA TYR A 39 -8.17 -6.99 13.51
C TYR A 39 -8.22 -7.87 12.27
N VAL A 40 -7.10 -7.97 11.53
CA VAL A 40 -7.00 -8.89 10.40
C VAL A 40 -7.06 -10.34 10.86
N LEU A 41 -6.30 -10.71 11.90
CA LEU A 41 -6.20 -12.10 12.35
C LEU A 41 -7.51 -12.63 12.96
N ILE A 42 -8.25 -11.82 13.72
CA ILE A 42 -9.54 -12.24 14.29
C ILE A 42 -10.60 -12.54 13.21
N ALA A 43 -10.43 -12.05 11.99
CA ALA A 43 -11.32 -12.37 10.88
C ALA A 43 -11.14 -13.82 10.39
N PHE A 44 -9.97 -14.43 10.61
CA PHE A 44 -9.63 -15.78 10.14
C PHE A 44 -9.58 -16.83 11.25
N MET A 45 -9.35 -16.43 12.51
CA MET A 45 -9.21 -17.35 13.64
C MET A 45 -9.87 -16.82 14.90
N SER A 46 -10.08 -17.69 15.89
CA SER A 46 -10.67 -17.29 17.16
C SER A 46 -9.77 -16.33 17.95
N VAL A 47 -10.36 -15.63 18.93
CA VAL A 47 -9.72 -14.53 19.65
C VAL A 47 -8.40 -14.94 20.30
N VAL A 48 -8.34 -16.11 20.94
CA VAL A 48 -7.15 -16.59 21.67
C VAL A 48 -5.94 -16.81 20.75
N PRO A 49 -6.01 -17.64 19.69
CA PRO A 49 -4.90 -17.80 18.76
C PRO A 49 -4.54 -16.51 18.01
N ALA A 50 -5.52 -15.64 17.71
CA ALA A 50 -5.25 -14.35 17.09
C ALA A 50 -4.38 -13.46 17.98
N ILE A 51 -4.67 -13.38 19.29
CA ILE A 51 -3.85 -12.60 20.25
C ILE A 51 -2.44 -13.17 20.32
N ILE A 52 -2.29 -14.49 20.46
CA ILE A 52 -0.97 -15.14 20.56
C ILE A 52 -0.13 -14.85 19.31
N LEU A 53 -0.72 -15.02 18.12
CA LEU A 53 -0.02 -14.79 16.86
C LEU A 53 0.31 -13.30 16.66
N THR A 54 -0.61 -12.39 16.99
CA THR A 54 -0.36 -10.95 16.90
C THR A 54 0.80 -10.55 17.82
N LEU A 55 0.81 -11.02 19.07
CA LEU A 55 1.90 -10.73 20.00
C LEU A 55 3.23 -11.34 19.55
N ALA A 56 3.21 -12.53 18.97
CA ALA A 56 4.40 -13.16 18.40
C ALA A 56 4.97 -12.33 17.23
N LEU A 57 4.13 -11.90 16.28
CA LEU A 57 4.53 -11.04 15.16
C LEU A 57 4.99 -9.66 15.64
N ALA A 58 4.32 -9.08 16.63
CA ALA A 58 4.70 -7.82 17.24
C ALA A 58 6.08 -7.90 17.92
N ALA A 59 6.33 -8.96 18.68
CA ALA A 59 7.61 -9.21 19.33
C ALA A 59 8.72 -9.45 18.30
N LEU A 60 8.42 -10.17 17.22
CA LEU A 60 9.35 -10.39 16.12
C LEU A 60 9.71 -9.07 15.42
N LEU A 61 8.71 -8.25 15.09
CA LEU A 61 8.91 -6.93 14.48
C LEU A 61 9.74 -5.99 15.36
N TYR A 62 9.51 -6.02 16.67
CA TYR A 62 10.24 -5.19 17.63
C TYR A 62 11.69 -5.67 17.86
N LYS A 63 11.91 -6.99 17.93
CA LYS A 63 13.21 -7.56 18.27
C LYS A 63 14.12 -7.77 17.06
N PHE A 64 13.56 -8.11 15.91
CA PHE A 64 14.27 -8.42 14.67
C PHE A 64 13.51 -7.87 13.44
N PRO A 65 13.63 -6.56 13.15
CA PRO A 65 13.05 -5.95 11.95
C PRO A 65 13.86 -6.34 10.70
N GLU A 66 13.85 -7.62 10.34
CA GLU A 66 14.40 -8.11 9.08
C GLU A 66 13.42 -7.79 7.94
N TRP A 67 13.94 -7.62 6.73
CA TRP A 67 13.17 -7.15 5.57
C TRP A 67 11.91 -7.99 5.30
N TYR A 68 12.01 -9.32 5.41
CA TYR A 68 10.86 -10.21 5.20
C TYR A 68 9.81 -10.08 6.31
N VAL A 69 10.21 -9.76 7.55
CA VAL A 69 9.25 -9.54 8.66
C VAL A 69 8.46 -8.27 8.40
N ILE A 70 9.15 -7.21 7.95
CA ILE A 70 8.54 -5.93 7.58
C ILE A 70 7.59 -6.12 6.40
N ASP A 71 8.01 -6.82 5.36
CA ASP A 71 7.18 -7.05 4.17
C ASP A 71 5.96 -7.93 4.46
N VAL A 72 6.11 -9.01 5.23
CA VAL A 72 4.98 -9.87 5.64
C VAL A 72 3.98 -9.07 6.48
N THR A 73 4.48 -8.28 7.43
CA THR A 73 3.64 -7.38 8.24
C THR A 73 2.95 -6.33 7.36
N GLY A 74 3.69 -5.77 6.40
CA GLY A 74 3.19 -4.78 5.45
C GLY A 74 2.10 -5.34 4.55
N ILE A 75 2.26 -6.57 4.04
CA ILE A 75 1.22 -7.28 3.28
C ILE A 75 -0.01 -7.50 4.16
N LEU A 76 0.15 -7.93 5.42
CA LEU A 76 -0.97 -8.19 6.32
C LEU A 76 -1.78 -6.90 6.62
N VAL A 77 -1.08 -5.82 6.99
CA VAL A 77 -1.68 -4.51 7.27
C VAL A 77 -2.29 -3.91 5.99
N GLY A 78 -1.59 -4.01 4.87
CA GLY A 78 -2.06 -3.50 3.58
C GLY A 78 -3.29 -4.24 3.07
N ALA A 79 -3.34 -5.57 3.22
CA ALA A 79 -4.53 -6.37 2.91
C ALA A 79 -5.72 -5.98 3.81
N GLY A 80 -5.48 -5.79 5.12
CA GLY A 80 -6.50 -5.31 6.05
C GLY A 80 -7.05 -3.93 5.68
N ALA A 81 -6.17 -2.97 5.39
CA ALA A 81 -6.55 -1.63 4.96
C ALA A 81 -7.34 -1.67 3.64
N SER A 82 -6.85 -2.42 2.65
CA SER A 82 -7.51 -2.59 1.35
C SER A 82 -8.90 -3.20 1.50
N ALA A 83 -9.05 -4.19 2.40
CA ALA A 83 -10.34 -4.81 2.68
C ALA A 83 -11.33 -3.83 3.31
N ILE A 84 -10.91 -3.09 4.33
CA ILE A 84 -11.78 -2.11 5.02
C ILE A 84 -12.25 -1.03 4.03
N PHE A 85 -11.33 -0.42 3.28
CA PHE A 85 -11.69 0.60 2.32
C PHE A 85 -12.48 0.05 1.13
N GLY A 86 -12.13 -1.14 0.63
CA GLY A 86 -12.79 -1.76 -0.52
C GLY A 86 -14.21 -2.23 -0.23
N ILE A 87 -14.50 -2.68 0.99
CA ILE A 87 -15.88 -2.98 1.43
C ILE A 87 -16.67 -1.68 1.69
N SER A 88 -15.99 -0.61 2.09
CA SER A 88 -16.64 0.67 2.41
C SER A 88 -16.97 1.51 1.17
N PHE A 89 -16.15 1.43 0.13
CA PHE A 89 -16.34 2.19 -1.10
C PHE A 89 -16.93 1.30 -2.19
N GLU A 90 -18.05 1.72 -2.76
CA GLU A 90 -18.54 1.16 -4.01
C GLU A 90 -17.53 1.38 -5.15
N VAL A 91 -17.76 0.69 -6.27
CA VAL A 91 -16.82 0.70 -7.40
C VAL A 91 -16.66 2.11 -7.99
N ILE A 92 -17.76 2.88 -8.10
CA ILE A 92 -17.73 4.23 -8.67
C ILE A 92 -16.93 5.21 -7.79
N PRO A 93 -17.22 5.37 -6.47
CA PRO A 93 -16.39 6.15 -5.57
C PRO A 93 -14.92 5.74 -5.61
N THR A 94 -14.64 4.43 -5.70
CA THR A 94 -13.26 3.92 -5.75
C THR A 94 -12.54 4.37 -7.02
N ILE A 95 -13.16 4.26 -8.20
CA ILE A 95 -12.56 4.72 -9.46
C ILE A 95 -12.28 6.23 -9.41
N ILE A 96 -13.23 7.04 -8.91
CA ILE A 96 -13.05 8.48 -8.75
C ILE A 96 -11.88 8.78 -7.81
N PHE A 97 -11.82 8.07 -6.67
CA PHE A 97 -10.74 8.21 -5.69
C PHE A 97 -9.37 7.88 -6.29
N LEU A 98 -9.27 6.79 -7.06
CA LEU A 98 -8.02 6.41 -7.74
C LEU A 98 -7.60 7.42 -8.81
N ILE A 99 -8.54 7.91 -9.62
CA ILE A 99 -8.25 8.95 -10.62
C ILE A 99 -7.75 10.22 -9.94
N LEU A 100 -8.39 10.65 -8.84
CA LEU A 100 -7.97 11.83 -8.10
C LEU A 100 -6.55 11.68 -7.55
N LEU A 101 -6.23 10.54 -6.93
CA LEU A 101 -4.88 10.27 -6.43
C LEU A 101 -3.85 10.20 -7.55
N THR A 102 -4.19 9.60 -8.69
CA THR A 102 -3.34 9.57 -9.87
C THR A 102 -3.05 10.97 -10.40
N VAL A 103 -4.07 11.83 -10.50
CA VAL A 103 -3.89 13.23 -10.92
C VAL A 103 -3.04 14.00 -9.91
N TYR A 104 -3.27 13.79 -8.61
CA TYR A 104 -2.46 14.40 -7.55
C TYR A 104 -0.98 14.01 -7.67
N ASP A 105 -0.68 12.72 -7.86
CA ASP A 105 0.71 12.23 -7.97
C ASP A 105 1.40 12.76 -9.24
N ILE A 106 0.68 12.80 -10.38
CA ILE A 106 1.19 13.42 -11.62
C ILE A 106 1.54 14.90 -11.40
N ILE A 107 0.65 15.66 -10.77
CA ILE A 107 0.89 17.08 -10.51
C ILE A 107 2.08 17.26 -9.56
N SER A 108 2.15 16.44 -8.50
CA SER A 108 3.22 16.48 -7.51
C SER A 108 4.60 16.19 -8.13
N VAL A 109 4.69 15.17 -8.98
CA VAL A 109 5.97 14.76 -9.58
C VAL A 109 6.38 15.69 -10.71
N TYR A 110 5.48 16.00 -11.65
CA TYR A 110 5.84 16.72 -12.88
C TYR A 110 5.77 18.24 -12.74
N LYS A 111 4.79 18.76 -11.98
CA LYS A 111 4.53 20.21 -11.91
C LYS A 111 5.24 20.87 -10.74
N THR A 112 5.14 20.31 -9.54
CA THR A 112 5.75 20.95 -8.36
C THR A 112 7.21 20.56 -8.17
N LYS A 113 7.68 19.43 -8.73
CA LYS A 113 9.04 18.87 -8.58
C LYS A 113 9.53 18.90 -7.12
N HIS A 114 8.62 18.99 -6.15
CA HIS A 114 8.96 19.28 -4.75
C HIS A 114 9.62 18.05 -4.11
N MET A 115 9.39 16.87 -4.69
CA MET A 115 10.06 15.61 -4.36
C MET A 115 11.53 15.56 -4.81
N ILE A 116 11.91 16.31 -5.86
CA ILE A 116 13.31 16.44 -6.31
C ILE A 116 14.07 17.44 -5.42
N ALA A 117 13.41 18.53 -5.01
CA ALA A 117 14.01 19.54 -4.13
C ALA A 117 14.11 19.11 -2.65
N LEU A 118 13.22 18.24 -2.15
CA LEU A 118 13.30 17.68 -0.79
C LEU A 118 14.37 16.59 -0.63
N ALA A 119 14.81 15.98 -1.73
CA ALA A 119 15.87 14.97 -1.72
C ALA A 119 17.24 15.53 -1.31
N GLU A 120 17.44 16.85 -1.38
CA GLU A 120 18.65 17.55 -0.88
C GLU A 120 18.51 18.05 0.57
N GLY A 121 17.29 18.11 1.12
CA GLY A 121 17.02 18.84 2.37
C GLY A 121 16.68 18.01 3.60
N VAL A 122 16.05 16.84 3.48
CA VAL A 122 15.62 16.06 4.65
C VAL A 122 15.58 14.57 4.36
N MET A 123 16.74 13.89 4.41
CA MET A 123 16.78 12.45 4.65
C MET A 123 17.18 12.18 6.11
N GLU A 124 16.31 12.53 7.05
CA GLU A 124 16.54 12.25 8.48
C GLU A 124 15.37 11.57 9.21
N LEU A 125 14.34 11.13 8.51
CA LEU A 125 13.21 10.45 9.13
C LEU A 125 13.24 8.96 8.81
N HIS A 126 13.90 8.21 9.70
CA HIS A 126 13.81 6.75 9.83
C HIS A 126 12.37 6.34 10.18
N VAL A 127 11.48 6.25 9.20
CA VAL A 127 10.13 5.72 9.41
C VAL A 127 9.92 4.49 8.52
N PRO A 128 9.73 3.29 9.10
CA PRO A 128 9.48 2.07 8.35
C PRO A 128 8.03 2.08 7.88
N ILE A 129 7.76 2.75 6.76
CA ILE A 129 6.46 2.78 6.06
C ILE A 129 6.60 2.30 4.60
N LEU A 130 7.77 1.74 4.25
CA LEU A 130 8.11 1.35 2.88
C LEU A 130 8.32 -0.17 2.80
N PHE A 131 7.71 -0.81 1.80
CA PHE A 131 8.06 -2.15 1.35
C PHE A 131 9.51 -2.15 0.88
N VAL A 132 10.29 -3.15 1.26
CA VAL A 132 11.72 -3.22 0.99
C VAL A 132 12.00 -4.44 0.11
N VAL A 133 12.05 -4.26 -1.21
CA VAL A 133 12.42 -5.36 -2.11
C VAL A 133 13.95 -5.41 -2.26
N PRO A 134 14.66 -6.37 -1.64
CA PRO A 134 16.11 -6.43 -1.72
C PRO A 134 16.57 -6.80 -3.13
N LYS A 135 17.58 -6.10 -3.66
CA LYS A 135 18.20 -6.44 -4.95
C LYS A 135 19.17 -7.63 -4.88
N ARG A 136 19.57 -8.06 -3.68
CA ARG A 136 20.52 -9.17 -3.44
C ARG A 136 20.04 -10.04 -2.28
N LYS A 137 20.27 -11.36 -2.35
CA LYS A 137 19.83 -12.34 -1.33
C LYS A 137 20.51 -12.15 0.04
N ASP A 138 21.62 -11.42 0.09
CA ASP A 138 22.45 -11.24 1.29
C ASP A 138 22.16 -9.90 2.01
N TYR A 139 21.06 -9.24 1.66
CA TYR A 139 20.72 -7.92 2.20
C TYR A 139 20.13 -8.01 3.62
N SER A 140 20.74 -7.27 4.56
CA SER A 140 20.30 -7.18 5.95
C SER A 140 19.95 -5.72 6.29
N PHE A 141 18.65 -5.46 6.52
CA PHE A 141 18.14 -4.14 6.87
C PHE A 141 18.68 -3.61 8.21
N VAL A 142 19.07 -4.53 9.11
CA VAL A 142 19.63 -4.23 10.44
C VAL A 142 21.06 -3.68 10.38
N LYS A 143 21.82 -4.03 9.34
CA LYS A 143 23.23 -3.63 9.17
C LYS A 143 23.42 -2.38 8.32
N GLN A 144 22.34 -1.84 7.73
CA GLN A 144 22.44 -0.62 6.94
C GLN A 144 22.38 0.57 7.89
N ASP A 145 23.56 1.03 8.29
CA ASP A 145 23.74 2.23 9.09
C ASP A 145 23.51 3.44 8.19
N PHE A 146 22.35 4.11 8.31
CA PHE A 146 22.03 5.35 7.58
C PHE A 146 22.91 6.54 8.03
N SER A 147 23.91 6.32 8.89
CA SER A 147 24.77 7.36 9.50
C SER A 147 26.22 7.39 8.97
N ALA A 148 26.60 6.56 8.00
CA ALA A 148 27.93 6.64 7.40
C ALA A 148 27.99 7.82 6.40
N LYS A 149 28.74 8.86 6.79
CA LYS A 149 29.07 10.03 5.97
C LYS A 149 29.48 9.65 4.55
N LYS A 150 28.98 10.44 3.58
CA LYS A 150 29.65 10.67 2.29
C LYS A 150 31.12 10.99 2.54
N ASP A 151 32.01 10.12 2.07
CA ASP A 151 33.27 10.56 1.49
C ASP A 151 33.46 9.77 0.20
N ASP A 152 33.68 10.51 -0.88
CA ASP A 152 34.12 10.09 -2.20
C ASP A 152 33.26 9.13 -3.05
N GLY A 153 32.53 9.74 -3.99
CA GLY A 153 32.72 9.39 -5.41
C GLY A 153 32.10 8.13 -6.00
N GLU A 154 31.44 7.27 -5.22
CA GLU A 154 30.77 6.08 -5.75
C GLU A 154 29.27 6.11 -5.47
N GLU A 155 28.47 6.04 -6.53
CA GLU A 155 27.03 5.77 -6.48
C GLU A 155 26.82 4.39 -5.84
N GLU A 156 26.80 4.31 -4.52
CA GLU A 156 26.39 3.11 -3.81
C GLU A 156 24.95 2.79 -4.20
N GLU A 157 24.83 1.78 -5.06
CA GLU A 157 23.59 1.18 -5.51
C GLU A 157 22.66 0.99 -4.30
N ARG A 158 21.58 1.79 -4.26
CA ARG A 158 20.50 1.62 -3.29
C ARG A 158 19.99 0.17 -3.38
N GLY A 159 20.47 -0.67 -2.47
CA GLY A 159 20.32 -2.14 -2.48
C GLY A 159 18.91 -2.65 -2.22
N ALA A 160 17.94 -1.76 -2.06
CA ALA A 160 16.53 -2.08 -1.94
C ALA A 160 15.66 -1.06 -2.67
N PHE A 161 14.64 -1.55 -3.36
CA PHE A 161 13.56 -0.71 -3.89
C PHE A 161 12.56 -0.47 -2.78
N PHE A 162 12.34 0.80 -2.46
CA PHE A 162 11.40 1.21 -1.43
C PHE A 162 10.09 1.65 -2.08
N MET A 163 9.01 0.93 -1.84
CA MET A 163 7.67 1.27 -2.32
C MET A 163 6.77 1.64 -1.14
N GLY A 164 6.00 2.72 -1.23
CA GLY A 164 5.07 3.08 -0.17
C GLY A 164 4.03 1.98 0.02
N LEU A 165 3.78 1.55 1.26
CA LEU A 165 2.70 0.61 1.58
C LEU A 165 1.35 1.06 0.99
N GLY A 166 1.11 2.38 1.00
CA GLY A 166 -0.07 2.99 0.39
C GLY A 166 -0.20 2.72 -1.11
N ASP A 167 0.89 2.72 -1.88
CA ASP A 167 0.85 2.56 -3.33
C ASP A 167 0.43 1.15 -3.75
N ALA A 168 0.71 0.16 -2.91
CA ALA A 168 0.21 -1.20 -3.09
C ALA A 168 -1.27 -1.32 -2.68
N VAL A 169 -1.68 -0.57 -1.65
CA VAL A 169 -3.05 -0.59 -1.09
C VAL A 169 -4.06 0.14 -1.98
N MET A 170 -3.69 1.25 -2.64
CA MET A 170 -4.64 2.02 -3.44
C MET A 170 -5.32 1.19 -4.54
N PRO A 171 -4.60 0.59 -5.49
CA PRO A 171 -5.24 -0.18 -6.57
C PRO A 171 -6.00 -1.41 -6.07
N THR A 172 -5.60 -2.01 -4.94
CA THR A 172 -6.27 -3.18 -4.36
C THR A 172 -7.62 -2.85 -3.74
N ILE A 173 -7.89 -1.58 -3.38
CA ILE A 173 -9.23 -1.12 -2.97
C ILE A 173 -10.24 -1.39 -4.11
N LEU A 174 -9.86 -1.12 -5.37
CA LEU A 174 -10.73 -1.39 -6.53
C LEU A 174 -10.96 -2.87 -6.74
N VAL A 175 -9.94 -3.71 -6.53
CA VAL A 175 -10.05 -5.17 -6.63
C VAL A 175 -11.06 -5.70 -5.61
N VAL A 176 -10.94 -5.28 -4.35
CA VAL A 176 -11.87 -5.68 -3.27
C VAL A 176 -13.28 -5.16 -3.56
N SER A 177 -13.40 -3.87 -3.88
CA SER A 177 -14.69 -3.23 -4.16
C SER A 177 -15.42 -3.92 -5.32
N ALA A 178 -14.71 -4.21 -6.42
CA ALA A 178 -15.27 -4.94 -7.55
C ALA A 178 -15.76 -6.33 -7.15
N ASN A 179 -15.03 -7.03 -6.27
CA ASN A 179 -15.42 -8.36 -5.80
C ASN A 179 -16.60 -8.36 -4.83
N VAL A 180 -16.82 -7.27 -4.10
CA VAL A 180 -17.91 -7.14 -3.12
C VAL A 180 -19.21 -6.65 -3.77
N PHE A 181 -19.11 -5.70 -4.71
CA PHE A 181 -20.28 -4.96 -5.21
C PHE A 181 -20.77 -5.38 -6.60
N LEU A 182 -19.98 -6.11 -7.40
CA LEU A 182 -20.46 -6.56 -8.71
C LEU A 182 -21.38 -7.79 -8.57
N PRO A 183 -22.55 -7.80 -9.24
CA PRO A 183 -23.47 -8.94 -9.18
C PRO A 183 -22.83 -10.22 -9.73
N VAL A 184 -23.08 -11.33 -9.03
CA VAL A 184 -22.59 -12.71 -9.29
C VAL A 184 -23.25 -13.33 -10.53
N ALA A 185 -23.27 -12.61 -11.66
CA ALA A 185 -24.00 -13.04 -12.86
C ALA A 185 -23.13 -13.81 -13.88
N TYR A 186 -21.79 -13.80 -13.81
CA TYR A 186 -20.90 -14.39 -14.83
C TYR A 186 -19.53 -14.80 -14.27
N PRO A 187 -18.76 -15.67 -14.98
CA PRO A 187 -18.14 -16.87 -14.41
C PRO A 187 -17.23 -16.54 -13.22
N ASP A 188 -17.65 -17.02 -12.05
CA ASP A 188 -16.80 -17.10 -10.89
C ASP A 188 -15.58 -17.97 -11.23
N LEU A 189 -14.38 -17.41 -11.09
CA LEU A 189 -13.18 -18.22 -11.16
C LEU A 189 -13.00 -18.90 -9.79
N PRO A 190 -13.14 -20.23 -9.69
CA PRO A 190 -12.96 -20.91 -8.42
C PRO A 190 -11.50 -20.81 -8.01
N LEU A 191 -11.25 -20.19 -6.86
CA LEU A 191 -9.96 -20.13 -6.18
C LEU A 191 -9.95 -21.11 -5.00
N MET A 192 -8.75 -21.43 -4.51
CA MET A 192 -8.57 -22.34 -3.36
C MET A 192 -9.35 -21.90 -2.10
N PHE A 193 -9.70 -20.61 -1.98
CA PHE A 193 -10.38 -20.02 -0.82
C PHE A 193 -11.57 -19.12 -1.18
N GLY A 194 -12.29 -19.38 -2.28
CA GLY A 194 -13.50 -18.64 -2.64
C GLY A 194 -13.69 -18.48 -4.15
N SER A 195 -14.60 -17.61 -4.57
CA SER A 195 -14.70 -17.14 -5.96
C SER A 195 -14.25 -15.70 -6.07
N VAL A 196 -13.66 -15.35 -7.22
CA VAL A 196 -13.35 -13.98 -7.57
C VAL A 196 -14.03 -13.65 -8.90
N VAL A 197 -14.69 -12.50 -8.95
CA VAL A 197 -15.33 -12.00 -10.16
C VAL A 197 -14.27 -11.61 -11.19
N LEU A 198 -14.53 -11.90 -12.47
CA LEU A 198 -13.58 -11.66 -13.55
C LEU A 198 -13.04 -10.21 -13.61
N PRO A 199 -13.84 -9.15 -13.41
CA PRO A 199 -13.33 -7.78 -13.35
C PRO A 199 -12.36 -7.51 -12.21
N ALA A 200 -12.58 -8.08 -11.03
CA ALA A 200 -11.67 -7.95 -9.88
C ALA A 200 -10.34 -8.66 -10.15
N PHE A 201 -10.40 -9.86 -10.72
CA PHE A 201 -9.20 -10.60 -11.12
C PHE A 201 -8.36 -9.84 -12.16
N LEU A 202 -9.01 -9.34 -13.21
CA LEU A 202 -8.32 -8.57 -14.24
C LEU A 202 -7.81 -7.22 -13.74
N ALA A 203 -8.49 -6.58 -12.77
CA ALA A 203 -7.96 -5.40 -12.08
C ALA A 203 -6.67 -5.72 -11.30
N ALA A 204 -6.61 -6.86 -10.62
CA ALA A 204 -5.41 -7.30 -9.92
C ALA A 204 -4.25 -7.58 -10.89
N VAL A 205 -4.53 -8.29 -11.99
CA VAL A 205 -3.54 -8.55 -13.06
C VAL A 205 -3.10 -7.23 -13.72
N GLY A 206 -4.03 -6.32 -13.99
CA GLY A 206 -3.74 -5.00 -14.54
C GLY A 206 -2.83 -4.17 -13.63
N THR A 207 -3.01 -4.27 -12.31
CA THR A 207 -2.12 -3.65 -11.32
C THR A 207 -0.70 -4.21 -11.41
N LEU A 208 -0.55 -5.53 -11.53
CA LEU A 208 0.76 -6.19 -11.69
C LEU A 208 1.44 -5.80 -13.01
N ILE A 209 0.68 -5.68 -14.10
CA ILE A 209 1.19 -5.20 -15.39
C ILE A 209 1.63 -3.73 -15.25
N GLY A 210 0.82 -2.88 -14.60
CA GLY A 210 1.16 -1.49 -14.30
C GLY A 210 2.45 -1.37 -13.49
N TYR A 211 2.63 -2.22 -12.48
CA TYR A 211 3.87 -2.31 -11.69
C TYR A 211 5.07 -2.74 -12.56
N ALA A 212 4.90 -3.73 -13.42
CA ALA A 212 5.97 -4.18 -14.32
C ALA A 212 6.40 -3.06 -15.28
N VAL A 213 5.45 -2.32 -15.85
CA VAL A 213 5.73 -1.16 -16.70
C VAL A 213 6.46 -0.07 -15.90
N LEU A 214 5.98 0.25 -14.69
CA LEU A 214 6.64 1.22 -13.80
C LEU A 214 8.11 0.83 -13.56
N MET A 215 8.37 -0.43 -13.25
CA MET A 215 9.72 -0.92 -13.01
C MET A 215 10.63 -0.75 -14.23
N VAL A 216 10.14 -1.05 -15.44
CA VAL A 216 10.90 -0.83 -16.69
C VAL A 216 11.25 0.65 -16.86
N VAL A 217 10.31 1.56 -16.61
CA VAL A 217 10.55 3.01 -16.78
C VAL A 217 11.50 3.55 -15.70
N VAL A 218 11.36 3.12 -14.44
CA VAL A 218 12.23 3.54 -13.34
C VAL A 218 13.66 3.01 -13.51
N MET A 219 13.83 1.78 -14.04
CA MET A 219 15.14 1.25 -14.41
C MET A 219 15.82 2.06 -15.53
N GLY A 220 15.07 2.86 -16.29
CA GLY A 220 15.58 3.84 -17.24
C GLY A 220 16.16 5.12 -16.62
N GLY A 221 16.27 5.19 -15.28
CA GLY A 221 17.01 6.24 -14.56
C GLY A 221 16.23 7.53 -14.28
N LYS A 222 14.95 7.60 -14.62
CA LYS A 222 14.10 8.78 -14.33
C LYS A 222 13.14 8.49 -13.19
N PRO A 223 13.12 9.29 -12.11
CA PRO A 223 12.10 9.16 -11.07
C PRO A 223 10.72 9.41 -11.67
N GLN A 224 9.79 8.48 -11.42
CA GLN A 224 8.43 8.48 -11.94
C GLN A 224 7.43 8.47 -10.78
N ALA A 225 6.26 9.03 -11.03
CA ALA A 225 5.08 8.87 -10.19
C ALA A 225 4.64 7.40 -10.24
N GLY A 226 4.58 6.72 -9.09
CA GLY A 226 4.26 5.30 -9.02
C GLY A 226 2.76 5.01 -9.16
N LEU A 227 1.93 5.81 -8.49
CA LEU A 227 0.48 5.64 -8.44
C LEU A 227 -0.19 5.70 -9.83
N PRO A 228 0.23 6.57 -10.78
CA PRO A 228 -0.35 6.61 -12.10
C PRO A 228 -0.27 5.29 -12.85
N PHE A 229 0.86 4.58 -12.80
CA PHE A 229 0.99 3.30 -13.50
C PHE A 229 0.14 2.21 -12.84
N LEU A 230 0.18 2.14 -11.52
CA LEU A 230 -0.53 1.13 -10.73
C LEU A 230 -2.05 1.30 -10.83
N ASN A 231 -2.56 2.51 -10.54
CA ASN A 231 -3.99 2.79 -10.57
C ASN A 231 -4.54 2.72 -12.00
N THR A 232 -3.81 3.23 -12.99
CA THR A 232 -4.26 3.13 -14.40
C THR A 232 -4.28 1.68 -14.85
N GLY A 233 -3.28 0.87 -14.48
CA GLY A 233 -3.27 -0.57 -14.73
C GLY A 233 -4.48 -1.27 -14.10
N ALA A 234 -4.79 -0.96 -12.83
CA ALA A 234 -5.94 -1.51 -12.13
C ALA A 234 -7.27 -1.13 -12.81
N ILE A 235 -7.46 0.14 -13.16
CA ILE A 235 -8.67 0.64 -13.82
C ILE A 235 -8.82 0.03 -15.21
N LEU A 236 -7.76 -0.03 -16.01
CA LEU A 236 -7.80 -0.66 -17.34
C LEU A 236 -8.12 -2.15 -17.25
N GLY A 237 -7.52 -2.86 -16.28
CA GLY A 237 -7.84 -4.26 -16.01
C GLY A 237 -9.30 -4.47 -15.62
N TYR A 238 -9.82 -3.62 -14.74
CA TYR A 238 -11.23 -3.62 -14.35
C TYR A 238 -12.15 -3.41 -15.56
N VAL A 239 -11.91 -2.36 -16.36
CA VAL A 239 -12.71 -2.04 -17.55
C VAL A 239 -12.66 -3.19 -18.56
N ALA A 240 -11.48 -3.75 -18.83
CA ALA A 240 -11.33 -4.90 -19.71
C ALA A 240 -12.15 -6.10 -19.20
N GLY A 241 -12.10 -6.36 -17.89
CA GLY A 241 -12.89 -7.44 -17.30
C GLY A 241 -14.39 -7.20 -17.37
N CYS A 242 -14.87 -5.97 -17.19
CA CYS A 242 -16.28 -5.62 -17.40
C CYS A 242 -16.70 -5.86 -18.86
N LEU A 243 -15.89 -5.44 -19.83
CA LEU A 243 -16.17 -5.63 -21.26
C LEU A 243 -16.20 -7.11 -21.64
N ILE A 244 -15.26 -7.92 -21.15
CA ILE A 244 -15.20 -9.37 -21.41
C ILE A 244 -16.39 -10.07 -20.75
N ALA A 245 -16.77 -9.66 -19.55
CA ALA A 245 -17.92 -10.21 -18.84
C ALA A 245 -19.27 -9.73 -19.39
N GLY A 246 -19.29 -8.75 -20.30
CA GLY A 246 -20.52 -8.14 -20.81
C GLY A 246 -21.29 -7.31 -19.77
N ILE A 247 -20.61 -6.85 -18.71
CA ILE A 247 -21.19 -6.09 -17.60
C ILE A 247 -20.91 -4.60 -17.84
N PRO A 248 -21.86 -3.68 -17.54
CA PRO A 248 -21.58 -2.26 -17.58
C PRO A 248 -20.44 -1.92 -16.61
N VAL A 249 -19.44 -1.17 -17.10
CA VAL A 249 -18.31 -0.64 -16.30
C VAL A 249 -18.80 0.18 -15.10
N ILE A 250 -19.95 0.81 -15.27
CA ILE A 250 -20.65 1.54 -14.22
C ILE A 250 -21.89 0.69 -13.91
N PRO A 251 -21.83 -0.23 -12.92
CA PRO A 251 -23.02 -0.94 -12.51
C PRO A 251 -24.08 0.09 -12.09
N ALA A 252 -25.31 -0.07 -12.57
CA ALA A 252 -26.42 0.76 -12.11
C ALA A 252 -26.49 0.65 -10.59
N MET A 253 -26.52 1.80 -9.90
CA MET A 253 -26.58 1.85 -8.43
C MET A 253 -27.62 0.82 -7.96
N PRO A 254 -27.27 -0.10 -7.04
CA PRO A 254 -28.30 -0.82 -6.32
C PRO A 254 -29.10 0.26 -5.61
N VAL A 255 -30.32 0.51 -6.08
CA VAL A 255 -31.28 1.31 -5.34
C VAL A 255 -31.58 0.49 -4.09
N VAL A 256 -30.92 0.85 -2.98
CA VAL A 256 -31.23 0.34 -1.64
C VAL A 256 -32.57 0.92 -1.21
#